data_AF-Q1KV27-F1
#
_entry.id   AF-Q1KV27-F1
#
_cell.length_a   1.000
_cell.length_b   1.000
_cell.length_c   1.000
_cell.angle_alpha   90.00
_cell.angle_beta   90.00
_cell.angle_gamma   90.00
#
_symmetry.space_group_name_H-M   'P 1'
#
loop_
_entity.id
_entity.type
_entity.pdbx_description
1 polymer ?
#
loop_
_entity_poly.entity_id
_entity_poly.type
_entity_poly.pdbx_seq_one_letter_code
_entity_poly.pdbx_strand_id
1 'polypeptide(L)'
;NLQKIFGKLFRKYIKKNISTEQDTSYSSLDELRESWWNTNKKYIWTAMKHGAEMNSTMCNGDGSVTGSSDSGSTTCSGDNGSISCDDMPTIDLIPQYLRFLQEWVEHFCKQRQEKVKDVITNCNSCKECGGTCNGECKTECEKKCKGECDAYKTFIEKCRTAAEGTAESSWVKRWDQIYKR
;
A
#
# COMPACT_ATOMS: atom_id res chain seq x y z
N ASN A 1 -9.60 -10.64 -21.39
CA ASN A 1 -10.55 -11.72 -21.05
C ASN A 1 -11.83 -11.16 -20.42
N LEU A 2 -11.74 -10.41 -19.32
CA LEU A 2 -12.90 -9.79 -18.62
C LEU A 2 -13.83 -8.96 -19.52
N GLN A 3 -13.30 -8.09 -20.38
CA GLN A 3 -14.11 -7.33 -21.35
C GLN A 3 -14.98 -8.23 -22.24
N LYS A 4 -14.46 -9.39 -22.66
CA LYS A 4 -15.21 -10.34 -23.50
C LYS A 4 -16.30 -11.04 -22.68
N ILE A 5 -16.02 -11.40 -21.42
CA ILE A 5 -16.98 -12.05 -20.52
C ILE A 5 -18.14 -11.09 -20.19
N PHE A 6 -17.83 -9.90 -19.67
CA PHE A 6 -18.84 -8.88 -19.38
C PHE A 6 -19.54 -8.41 -20.65
N GLY A 7 -18.85 -8.32 -21.79
CA GLY A 7 -19.47 -8.01 -23.08
C GLY A 7 -20.48 -9.07 -23.53
N LYS A 8 -20.22 -10.36 -23.29
CA LYS A 8 -21.19 -11.44 -23.56
C LYS A 8 -22.39 -11.37 -22.61
N LEU A 9 -22.15 -11.13 -21.31
CA LEU A 9 -23.21 -10.96 -20.32
C LEU A 9 -24.09 -9.75 -20.63
N PHE A 10 -23.49 -8.58 -20.84
CA PHE A 10 -24.18 -7.35 -21.20
C PHE A 10 -25.08 -7.54 -22.43
N ARG A 11 -24.54 -8.10 -23.52
CA ARG A 11 -25.35 -8.39 -24.72
C ARG A 11 -26.49 -9.38 -24.46
N LYS A 12 -26.31 -10.37 -23.57
CA LYS A 12 -27.33 -11.39 -23.27
C LYS A 12 -28.47 -10.83 -22.41
N TYR A 13 -28.15 -10.04 -21.38
CA TYR A 13 -29.13 -9.56 -20.42
C TYR A 13 -29.80 -8.24 -20.85
N ILE A 14 -29.06 -7.32 -21.49
CA ILE A 14 -29.63 -6.04 -21.97
C ILE A 14 -30.52 -6.25 -23.20
N LYS A 15 -30.11 -7.03 -24.21
CA LYS A 15 -30.95 -7.28 -25.40
C LYS A 15 -32.25 -8.01 -25.06
N LYS A 16 -32.26 -8.82 -24.00
CA LYS A 16 -33.45 -9.54 -23.53
C LYS A 16 -34.41 -8.59 -22.80
N ASN A 17 -33.89 -7.68 -21.97
CA ASN A 17 -34.70 -6.72 -21.21
C ASN A 17 -35.26 -5.58 -22.07
N ILE A 18 -34.62 -5.16 -23.17
CA ILE A 18 -35.21 -4.17 -24.09
C ILE A 18 -36.51 -4.71 -24.77
N SER A 19 -36.72 -6.03 -24.78
CA SER A 19 -37.92 -6.66 -25.36
C SER A 19 -39.07 -6.84 -24.35
N THR A 20 -38.90 -6.46 -23.09
CA THR A 20 -39.90 -6.63 -22.01
C THR A 20 -39.94 -5.36 -21.16
N GLU A 21 -41.11 -4.74 -20.98
CA GLU A 21 -41.35 -3.46 -20.29
C GLU A 21 -41.00 -3.45 -18.77
N GLN A 22 -39.76 -3.78 -18.38
CA GLN A 22 -39.27 -3.58 -17.02
C GLN A 22 -37.92 -2.86 -17.02
N ASP A 23 -37.88 -1.74 -16.29
CA ASP A 23 -36.81 -0.72 -16.17
C ASP A 23 -35.46 -1.18 -15.57
N THR A 24 -35.08 -2.46 -15.69
CA THR A 24 -33.81 -2.99 -15.15
C THR A 24 -32.71 -3.08 -16.22
N SER A 25 -32.51 -2.01 -17.00
CA SER A 25 -31.50 -1.96 -18.05
C SER A 25 -30.25 -1.20 -17.58
N TYR A 26 -29.09 -1.84 -17.53
CA TYR A 26 -27.81 -1.13 -17.40
C TYR A 26 -27.50 -0.37 -18.68
N SER A 27 -27.18 0.91 -18.56
CA SER A 27 -26.91 1.79 -19.71
C SER A 27 -25.52 1.51 -20.32
N SER A 28 -24.58 0.98 -19.53
CA SER A 28 -23.19 0.78 -19.95
C SER A 28 -22.53 -0.48 -19.36
N LEU A 29 -21.41 -0.89 -19.96
CA LEU A 29 -20.57 -1.97 -19.44
C LEU A 29 -19.94 -1.63 -18.08
N ASP A 30 -19.73 -0.35 -17.80
CA ASP A 30 -19.08 0.09 -16.56
C ASP A 30 -20.07 0.02 -15.40
N GLU A 31 -21.33 0.46 -15.60
CA GLU A 31 -22.40 0.26 -14.61
C GLU A 31 -22.63 -1.22 -14.29
N LEU A 32 -22.59 -2.11 -15.30
CA LEU A 32 -22.73 -3.54 -15.07
C LEU A 32 -21.58 -4.10 -14.20
N ARG A 33 -20.34 -3.63 -14.41
CA ARG A 33 -19.19 -4.07 -13.61
C ARG A 33 -19.23 -3.52 -12.20
N GLU A 34 -19.60 -2.26 -12.04
CA GLU A 34 -19.74 -1.61 -10.74
C GLU A 34 -20.84 -2.28 -9.91
N SER A 35 -22.01 -2.53 -10.50
CA SER A 35 -23.08 -3.28 -9.85
C SER A 35 -22.65 -4.68 -9.48
N TRP A 36 -21.96 -5.40 -10.38
CA TRP A 36 -21.43 -6.73 -10.08
C TRP A 36 -20.44 -6.69 -8.91
N TRP A 37 -19.53 -5.73 -8.87
CA TRP A 37 -18.61 -5.55 -7.74
C TRP A 37 -19.36 -5.31 -6.44
N ASN A 38 -20.29 -4.36 -6.42
CA ASN A 38 -21.06 -4.01 -5.22
C ASN A 38 -21.90 -5.19 -4.68
N THR A 39 -22.44 -6.04 -5.56
CA THR A 39 -23.15 -7.26 -5.16
C THR A 39 -22.21 -8.33 -4.59
N ASN A 40 -20.99 -8.47 -5.13
CA ASN A 40 -20.12 -9.61 -4.82
C ASN A 40 -18.98 -9.30 -3.84
N LYS A 41 -18.67 -8.03 -3.58
CA LYS A 41 -17.50 -7.61 -2.79
C LYS A 41 -17.45 -8.19 -1.38
N LYS A 42 -18.60 -8.40 -0.72
CA LYS A 42 -18.68 -9.05 0.59
C LYS A 42 -18.15 -10.49 0.55
N TYR A 43 -18.51 -11.27 -0.48
CA TYR A 43 -18.04 -12.65 -0.62
C TYR A 43 -16.55 -12.71 -0.96
N ILE A 44 -16.08 -11.79 -1.81
CA ILE A 44 -14.66 -11.65 -2.13
C ILE A 44 -13.87 -11.32 -0.87
N TRP A 45 -14.33 -10.37 -0.06
CA TRP A 45 -13.72 -10.02 1.22
C TRP A 45 -13.68 -11.20 2.18
N THR A 46 -14.78 -11.94 2.33
CA THR A 46 -14.82 -13.15 3.15
C THR A 46 -13.77 -14.16 2.70
N ALA A 47 -13.63 -14.42 1.39
CA ALA A 47 -12.62 -15.33 0.87
C ALA A 47 -11.19 -14.83 1.17
N MET A 48 -10.93 -13.51 1.04
CA MET A 48 -9.64 -12.90 1.37
C MET A 48 -9.30 -13.06 2.86
N LYS A 49 -10.26 -12.81 3.77
CA LYS A 49 -10.07 -13.01 5.22
C LYS A 49 -9.66 -14.45 5.55
N HIS A 50 -10.34 -15.43 4.96
CA HIS A 50 -10.02 -16.84 5.17
C HIS A 50 -8.63 -17.20 4.64
N GLY A 51 -8.27 -16.71 3.46
CA GLY A 51 -6.94 -16.94 2.88
C GLY A 51 -5.80 -16.29 3.67
N ALA A 52 -6.08 -15.18 4.35
CA ALA A 52 -5.14 -14.48 5.22
C ALA A 52 -5.14 -15.00 6.68
N GLU A 53 -5.85 -16.10 6.97
CA GLU A 53 -6.01 -16.67 8.31
C GLU A 53 -6.49 -15.66 9.37
N MET A 54 -7.20 -14.61 8.93
CA MET A 54 -7.70 -13.57 9.82
C MET A 54 -8.87 -14.11 10.65
N ASN A 55 -8.66 -14.23 11.96
CA ASN A 55 -9.70 -14.55 12.93
C ASN A 55 -10.15 -13.30 13.71
N SER A 56 -11.28 -13.39 14.43
CA SER A 56 -11.81 -12.25 15.20
C SER A 56 -10.84 -11.71 16.26
N THR A 57 -9.89 -12.53 16.71
CA THR A 57 -8.88 -12.15 17.70
C THR A 57 -7.77 -11.28 17.10
N MET A 58 -7.42 -11.47 15.82
CA MET A 58 -6.36 -10.72 15.13
C MET A 58 -6.71 -9.25 14.88
N CYS A 59 -8.00 -8.90 14.82
CA CYS A 59 -8.45 -7.52 14.60
C CYS A 59 -8.64 -6.74 15.91
N ASN A 60 -8.48 -7.40 17.06
CA ASN A 60 -8.49 -6.79 18.40
C ASN A 60 -7.06 -6.70 18.98
N GLY A 61 -6.04 -6.80 18.14
CA GLY A 61 -4.65 -6.69 18.55
C GLY A 61 -4.31 -5.25 18.92
N ASP A 62 -4.56 -4.90 20.19
CA ASP A 62 -3.76 -3.90 20.88
C ASP A 62 -2.27 -4.15 20.59
N GLY A 63 -1.52 -3.06 20.41
CA GLY A 63 -0.15 -3.06 19.91
C GLY A 63 0.78 -3.97 20.69
N SER A 64 0.96 -5.20 20.20
CA SER A 64 2.07 -6.07 20.58
C SER A 64 2.74 -6.64 19.33
N VAL A 65 3.22 -5.73 18.48
CA VAL A 65 4.58 -5.89 17.99
C VAL A 65 5.46 -5.39 19.12
N THR A 66 6.26 -6.28 19.68
CA THR A 66 7.30 -5.96 20.66
C THR A 66 8.07 -4.70 20.24
N GLY A 67 7.84 -3.60 20.96
CA GLY A 67 8.62 -2.36 20.91
C GLY A 67 8.22 -1.34 19.84
N SER A 68 7.25 -0.47 20.14
CA SER A 68 7.47 0.98 20.28
C SER A 68 6.14 1.67 20.52
N SER A 69 6.01 2.31 21.68
CA SER A 69 4.90 3.17 22.04
C SER A 69 5.08 4.53 21.36
N ASP A 70 4.65 4.65 20.10
CA ASP A 70 4.44 5.95 19.48
C ASP A 70 3.01 5.99 18.92
N SER A 71 2.24 6.95 19.42
CA SER A 71 0.83 7.15 19.12
C SER A 71 0.62 7.35 17.62
N GLY A 72 0.11 6.32 16.97
CA GLY A 72 -0.36 6.34 15.59
C GLY A 72 -1.18 5.10 15.32
N SER A 73 -2.47 5.17 15.69
CA SER A 73 -3.57 4.27 15.29
C SER A 73 -3.18 3.18 14.29
N THR A 74 -2.83 1.99 14.79
CA THR A 74 -2.88 0.74 14.02
C THR A 74 -4.26 0.12 14.21
N THR A 75 -5.30 0.91 13.98
CA THR A 75 -6.63 0.40 13.67
C THR A 75 -6.82 0.64 12.18
N CYS A 76 -7.36 -0.36 11.49
CA CYS A 76 -7.79 -0.21 10.11
C CYS A 76 -8.86 0.91 10.07
N SER A 77 -8.44 2.14 9.79
CA SER A 77 -9.21 3.39 9.86
C SER A 77 -9.19 4.07 11.25
N GLY A 78 -8.81 5.34 11.25
CA GLY A 78 -8.65 6.20 12.42
C GLY A 78 -9.96 6.80 12.94
N ASP A 79 -10.97 5.96 13.19
CA ASP A 79 -12.14 6.36 13.97
C ASP A 79 -12.11 5.66 15.32
N ASN A 80 -12.33 6.43 16.38
CA ASN A 80 -12.30 6.03 17.80
C ASN A 80 -13.49 5.13 18.19
N GLY A 81 -13.97 4.31 17.26
CA GLY A 81 -15.05 3.34 17.41
C GLY A 81 -14.50 1.96 17.12
N SER A 82 -14.86 0.98 17.96
CA SER A 82 -14.50 -0.43 17.78
C SER A 82 -15.00 -0.93 16.41
N ILE A 83 -14.11 -0.92 15.41
CA ILE A 83 -14.35 -1.53 14.10
C ILE A 83 -14.21 -3.03 14.30
N SER A 84 -15.29 -3.77 14.08
CA SER A 84 -15.28 -5.23 14.18
C SER A 84 -14.44 -5.80 13.04
N CYS A 85 -13.79 -6.94 13.26
CA CYS A 85 -13.19 -7.79 12.22
C CYS A 85 -14.15 -8.16 11.07
N ASP A 86 -15.45 -7.95 11.29
CA ASP A 86 -16.52 -8.22 10.34
C ASP A 86 -16.82 -7.04 9.42
N ASP A 87 -16.32 -5.84 9.75
CA ASP A 87 -16.52 -4.66 8.94
C ASP A 87 -15.64 -4.73 7.69
N MET A 88 -16.28 -4.60 6.53
CA MET A 88 -15.58 -4.60 5.26
C MET A 88 -14.95 -3.22 5.05
N PRO A 89 -13.67 -3.14 4.67
CA PRO A 89 -13.02 -1.86 4.44
C PRO A 89 -13.70 -1.11 3.29
N THR A 90 -13.86 0.21 3.45
CA THR A 90 -14.43 1.12 2.44
C THR A 90 -13.39 1.63 1.45
N ILE A 91 -12.21 0.99 1.41
CA ILE A 91 -11.10 1.38 0.55
C ILE A 91 -11.49 1.36 -0.93
N ASP A 92 -12.46 0.54 -1.34
CA ASP A 92 -12.92 0.46 -2.72
C ASP A 92 -13.56 1.77 -3.22
N LEU A 93 -14.06 2.61 -2.30
CA LEU A 93 -14.63 3.94 -2.58
C LEU A 93 -13.56 5.03 -2.74
N ILE A 94 -12.34 4.80 -2.23
CA ILE A 94 -11.24 5.77 -2.36
C ILE A 94 -10.68 5.71 -3.78
N PRO A 95 -10.46 6.82 -4.49
CA PRO A 95 -9.77 6.80 -5.77
C PRO A 95 -8.45 6.03 -5.69
N GLN A 96 -8.21 5.11 -6.62
CA GLN A 96 -7.03 4.22 -6.59
C GLN A 96 -5.70 4.99 -6.48
N TYR A 97 -5.62 6.17 -7.09
CA TYR A 97 -4.46 7.06 -6.97
C TYR A 97 -4.12 7.37 -5.50
N LEU A 98 -5.13 7.74 -4.70
CA LEU A 98 -4.93 8.08 -3.29
C LEU A 98 -4.54 6.84 -2.47
N ARG A 99 -5.08 5.66 -2.81
CA ARG A 99 -4.69 4.39 -2.17
C ARG A 99 -3.22 4.06 -2.42
N PHE A 100 -2.78 4.17 -3.68
CA PHE A 100 -1.37 3.91 -4.02
C PHE A 100 -0.42 4.95 -3.44
N LEU A 101 -0.84 6.21 -3.34
CA LEU A 101 -0.05 7.23 -2.66
C LEU A 101 0.09 6.90 -1.17
N GLN A 102 -1.00 6.50 -0.50
CA GLN A 102 -0.96 6.07 0.90
C GLN A 102 -0.02 4.87 1.10
N GLU A 103 -0.17 3.83 0.30
CA GLU A 103 0.71 2.64 0.32
C GLU A 103 2.18 3.03 0.08
N TRP A 104 2.44 3.91 -0.90
CA TRP A 104 3.80 4.38 -1.19
C TRP A 104 4.43 5.13 0.00
N VAL A 105 3.66 6.01 0.65
CA VAL A 105 4.13 6.77 1.83
C VAL A 105 4.44 5.82 2.98
N GLU A 106 3.58 4.84 3.24
CA GLU A 106 3.79 3.85 4.30
C GLU A 106 5.06 3.01 4.05
N HIS A 107 5.21 2.48 2.84
CA HIS A 107 6.40 1.74 2.43
C HIS A 107 7.67 2.60 2.46
N PHE A 108 7.58 3.87 2.07
CA PHE A 108 8.71 4.80 2.11
C PHE A 108 9.13 5.06 3.55
N CYS A 109 8.19 5.38 4.44
CA CYS A 109 8.46 5.67 5.85
C CYS A 109 9.13 4.49 6.56
N LYS A 110 8.63 3.26 6.34
CA LYS A 110 9.22 2.04 6.91
C LYS A 110 10.66 1.83 6.45
N GLN A 111 10.91 1.87 5.14
CA GLN A 111 12.26 1.73 4.59
C GLN A 111 13.20 2.85 5.05
N ARG A 112 12.69 4.08 5.11
CA ARG A 112 13.45 5.22 5.61
C ARG A 112 13.86 5.01 7.06
N GLN A 113 12.96 4.53 7.91
CA GLN A 113 13.27 4.27 9.33
C GLN A 113 14.35 3.20 9.49
N GLU A 114 14.26 2.09 8.74
CA GLU A 114 15.27 1.04 8.74
C GLU A 114 16.64 1.58 8.30
N LYS A 115 16.69 2.33 7.20
CA LYS A 115 17.95 2.91 6.70
C LYS A 115 18.54 3.98 7.62
N VAL A 116 17.71 4.79 8.26
CA VAL A 116 18.18 5.75 9.26
C VAL A 116 18.76 5.02 10.48
N LYS A 117 18.15 3.92 10.92
CA LYS A 117 18.68 3.09 12.00
C LYS A 117 20.06 2.54 11.66
N ASP A 118 20.25 2.03 10.45
CA ASP A 118 21.55 1.53 9.97
C ASP A 118 22.63 2.64 10.01
N VAL A 119 22.29 3.84 9.52
CA VAL A 119 23.19 5.01 9.58
C VAL A 119 23.53 5.38 11.02
N ILE A 120 22.53 5.49 11.90
CA ILE A 120 22.72 5.86 13.31
C ILE A 120 23.62 4.84 14.01
N THR A 121 23.35 3.54 13.87
CA THR A 121 24.13 2.48 14.50
C THR A 121 25.59 2.51 14.04
N ASN A 122 25.83 2.60 12.73
CA ASN A 122 27.20 2.57 12.20
C ASN A 122 27.95 3.88 12.51
N CYS A 123 27.30 5.04 12.45
CA CYS A 123 27.95 6.32 12.76
C CYS A 123 28.14 6.56 14.27
N ASN A 124 27.26 6.05 15.14
CA ASN A 124 27.45 6.14 16.59
C ASN A 124 28.61 5.28 17.08
N SER A 125 28.93 4.18 16.39
CA SER A 125 30.13 3.38 16.70
C SER A 125 31.42 4.22 16.69
N CYS A 126 31.47 5.30 15.89
CA CYS A 126 32.59 6.24 15.89
C CYS A 126 32.69 7.10 17.16
N LYS A 127 31.57 7.40 17.82
CA LYS A 127 31.59 8.12 19.11
C LYS A 127 32.12 7.22 20.22
N GLU A 128 31.79 5.93 20.18
CA GLU A 128 32.26 4.94 21.16
C GLU A 128 33.75 4.61 21.01
N CYS A 129 34.34 4.75 19.81
CA CYS A 129 35.81 4.74 19.63
C CYS A 129 36.53 5.89 20.39
N GLY A 130 35.81 6.87 20.95
CA GLY A 130 36.39 8.00 21.69
C GLY A 130 37.10 7.65 23.00
N GLY A 131 36.97 6.41 23.50
CA GLY A 131 37.64 5.93 24.72
C GLY A 131 38.95 5.15 24.50
N THR A 132 39.18 4.58 23.32
CA THR A 132 40.35 3.75 23.01
C THR A 132 41.03 4.28 21.75
N CYS A 133 42.10 5.04 21.97
CA CYS A 133 42.91 5.66 20.93
C CYS A 133 43.76 4.62 20.19
N ASN A 134 43.17 3.88 19.24
CA ASN A 134 43.90 3.23 18.16
C ASN A 134 43.36 3.75 16.83
N GLY A 135 44.23 4.30 15.98
CA GLY A 135 43.85 4.94 14.70
C GLY A 135 43.02 4.05 13.77
N GLU A 136 43.12 2.73 13.92
CA GLU A 136 42.37 1.73 13.15
C GLU A 136 40.85 1.79 13.43
N CYS A 137 40.42 1.91 14.70
CA CYS A 137 39.00 2.00 15.10
C CYS A 137 38.30 3.18 14.40
N LYS A 138 38.97 4.32 14.39
CA LYS A 138 38.47 5.56 13.77
C LYS A 138 38.34 5.41 12.25
N THR A 139 39.36 4.86 11.58
CA THR A 139 39.32 4.71 10.12
C THR A 139 38.28 3.69 9.65
N GLU A 140 38.04 2.62 10.41
CA GLU A 140 37.05 1.61 10.04
C GLU A 140 35.62 2.09 10.28
N CYS A 141 35.37 2.75 11.41
CA CYS A 141 34.05 3.31 11.71
C CYS A 141 33.68 4.42 10.70
N GLU A 142 34.64 5.27 10.30
CA GLU A 142 34.41 6.35 9.31
C GLU A 142 34.03 5.77 7.95
N LYS A 143 34.69 4.69 7.51
CA LYS A 143 34.35 3.98 6.27
C LYS A 143 32.93 3.40 6.32
N LYS A 144 32.56 2.74 7.42
CA LYS A 144 31.22 2.16 7.62
C LYS A 144 30.13 3.24 7.64
N CYS A 145 30.33 4.29 8.45
CA CYS A 145 29.42 5.42 8.53
C CYS A 145 29.22 6.10 7.17
N LYS A 146 30.31 6.32 6.41
CA LYS A 146 30.23 6.90 5.07
C LYS A 146 29.47 5.98 4.11
N GLY A 147 29.75 4.67 4.13
CA GLY A 147 29.05 3.68 3.31
C GLY A 147 27.53 3.69 3.52
N GLU A 148 27.08 3.71 4.79
CA GLU A 148 25.65 3.78 5.10
C GLU A 148 25.03 5.14 4.73
N CYS A 149 25.75 6.24 4.94
CA CYS A 149 25.30 7.57 4.48
C CYS A 149 25.11 7.63 2.96
N ASP A 150 26.05 7.06 2.20
CA ASP A 150 25.99 7.02 0.74
C ASP A 150 24.84 6.10 0.26
N ALA A 151 24.61 4.98 0.93
CA ALA A 151 23.47 4.10 0.68
C ALA A 151 22.14 4.80 0.97
N TYR A 152 22.03 5.51 2.09
CA TYR A 152 20.85 6.31 2.45
C TYR A 152 20.58 7.40 1.41
N LYS A 153 21.60 8.16 1.02
CA LYS A 153 21.49 9.20 -0.01
C LYS A 153 21.00 8.60 -1.34
N THR A 154 21.57 7.47 -1.75
CA THR A 154 21.16 6.76 -2.97
C THR A 154 19.70 6.31 -2.89
N PHE A 155 19.25 5.83 -1.73
CA PHE A 155 17.84 5.49 -1.50
C PHE A 155 16.92 6.70 -1.66
N ILE A 156 17.26 7.84 -1.03
CA ILE A 156 16.45 9.07 -1.12
C ILE A 156 16.38 9.58 -2.57
N GLU A 157 17.49 9.58 -3.32
CA GLU A 157 17.48 9.99 -4.73
C GLU A 157 16.60 9.09 -5.61
N LYS A 158 16.62 7.78 -5.37
CA LYS A 158 15.73 6.83 -6.06
C LYS A 158 14.26 7.10 -5.72
N CYS A 159 13.95 7.40 -4.46
CA CYS A 159 12.58 7.75 -4.05
C CYS A 159 12.14 9.10 -4.64
N ARG A 160 13.03 10.10 -4.69
CA ARG A 160 12.78 11.42 -5.28
C ARG A 160 12.47 11.30 -6.77
N THR A 161 13.30 10.58 -7.53
CA THR A 161 13.08 10.34 -8.96
C THR A 161 11.80 9.56 -9.24
N ALA A 162 11.44 8.62 -8.36
CA ALA A 162 10.14 7.94 -8.43
C ALA A 162 8.96 8.89 -8.17
N ALA A 163 9.09 9.83 -7.23
CA ALA A 163 8.05 10.80 -6.86
C ALA A 163 7.91 11.96 -7.87
N GLU A 164 9.00 12.40 -8.49
CA GLU A 164 9.00 13.49 -9.49
C GLU A 164 8.38 13.09 -10.82
N GLY A 165 8.13 11.80 -11.04
CA GLY A 165 7.36 11.35 -12.18
C GLY A 165 7.99 11.71 -13.54
N THR A 166 9.32 11.60 -13.64
CA THR A 166 9.96 11.62 -14.97
C THR A 166 9.29 10.57 -15.87
N ALA A 167 9.11 10.85 -17.16
CA ALA A 167 8.39 9.99 -18.11
C ALA A 167 8.91 8.54 -18.17
N GLU A 168 10.10 8.29 -17.62
CA GLU A 168 10.70 6.97 -17.51
C GLU A 168 10.33 6.20 -16.24
N SER A 169 9.80 6.86 -15.19
CA SER A 169 9.48 6.23 -13.92
C SER A 169 8.37 5.18 -14.07
N SER A 170 8.56 4.03 -13.43
CA SER A 170 7.62 2.89 -13.49
C SER A 170 6.21 3.29 -13.06
N TRP A 171 6.10 4.22 -12.11
CA TRP A 171 4.84 4.73 -11.60
C TRP A 171 4.07 5.60 -12.61
N VAL A 172 4.74 6.52 -13.31
CA VAL A 172 4.10 7.36 -14.34
C VAL A 172 3.68 6.54 -15.55
N LYS A 173 4.51 5.57 -15.97
CA LYS A 173 4.15 4.62 -17.03
C LYS A 173 2.95 3.76 -16.66
N ARG A 174 2.89 3.28 -15.41
CA ARG A 174 1.75 2.49 -14.90
C ARG A 174 0.49 3.34 -14.77
N TRP A 175 0.64 4.62 -14.42
CA TRP A 175 -0.47 5.58 -14.33
C TRP A 175 -1.08 5.89 -15.71
N ASP A 176 -0.24 6.22 -16.70
CA ASP A 176 -0.68 6.45 -18.08
C ASP A 176 -1.39 5.21 -18.66
N GLN A 177 -0.89 4.01 -18.38
CA GLN A 177 -1.52 2.76 -18.86
C GLN A 177 -2.91 2.48 -18.25
N ILE A 178 -3.17 2.92 -17.02
CA ILE A 178 -4.44 2.65 -16.32
C ILE A 178 -5.48 3.73 -16.65
N TYR A 179 -5.08 4.99 -16.79
CA TYR A 179 -6.01 6.13 -16.79
C TYR A 179 -6.07 6.95 -18.07
N LYS A 180 -5.08 6.86 -18.98
CA LYS A 180 -5.13 7.51 -20.31
C LYS A 180 -5.51 6.48 -21.38
N ARG A 181 -6.71 5.92 -21.27
CA ARG A 181 -7.30 5.04 -22.28
C ARG A 181 -8.49 5.68 -22.94
#